data_AF-A0AA38CPU4-F1
#
_entry.id   AF-A0AA38CPU4-F1
#
_cell.length_a   1.000
_cell.length_b   1.000
_cell.length_c   1.000
_cell.angle_alpha   90.00
_cell.angle_beta   90.00
_cell.angle_gamma   90.00
#
_symmetry.space_group_name_H-M   'P 1'
#
loop_
_entity.id
_entity.type
_entity.pdbx_description
1 polymer ?
#
loop_
_entity_poly.entity_id
_entity_poly.type
_entity_poly.pdbx_seq_one_letter_code
_entity_poly.pdbx_strand_id
1 'polypeptide(L)'
;MSGLHHAGSPLTGDALALVWDEALAAFGPDRLMLGSDWPMTQQAGGSSGVPEVLALVRTLSEHERAAIERGTAERVYGGGR
;
A
#
# COMPACT_ATOMS: atom_id res chain seq x y z
N MET A 1 -3.57 -0.48 4.98
CA MET A 1 -3.01 0.53 5.90
C MET A 1 -3.65 0.46 7.29
N SER A 2 -3.56 -0.68 7.99
CA SER A 2 -4.13 -0.77 9.34
C SER A 2 -3.09 -0.37 10.38
N GLY A 3 -3.35 0.72 11.12
CA GLY A 3 -2.55 1.14 12.29
C GLY A 3 -1.72 2.42 12.16
N LEU A 4 -1.53 2.99 10.97
CA LEU A 4 -0.84 4.28 10.79
C LEU A 4 -1.76 5.50 10.99
N HIS A 5 -3.05 5.28 11.17
CA HIS A 5 -4.00 6.35 11.43
C HIS A 5 -3.83 6.88 12.86
N HIS A 6 -3.18 8.02 12.99
CA HIS A 6 -3.17 8.82 14.21
C HIS A 6 -4.16 9.97 14.05
N ALA A 7 -5.12 10.08 14.97
CA ALA A 7 -6.10 11.17 14.95
C ALA A 7 -5.38 12.53 14.95
N GLY A 8 -5.65 13.36 13.93
CA GLY A 8 -5.00 14.66 13.76
C GLY A 8 -3.73 14.67 12.89
N SER A 9 -3.26 13.52 12.39
CA SER A 9 -2.17 13.45 11.41
C SER A 9 -2.69 12.95 10.06
N PRO A 10 -2.97 13.84 9.09
CA PRO A 10 -3.44 13.42 7.77
C PRO A 10 -2.37 12.60 7.06
N LEU A 11 -2.80 11.53 6.38
CA LEU A 11 -1.95 10.81 5.42
C LEU A 11 -1.81 11.70 4.18
N THR A 12 -0.76 12.50 4.12
CA THR A 12 -0.42 13.32 2.96
C THR A 12 0.43 12.52 1.97
N GLY A 13 0.45 12.95 0.70
CA GLY A 13 1.27 12.32 -0.33
C GLY A 13 2.77 12.26 0.03
N ASP A 14 3.31 13.33 0.62
CA ASP A 14 4.72 13.39 1.03
C ASP A 14 5.04 12.40 2.16
N ALA A 15 4.13 12.27 3.15
CA ALA A 15 4.30 11.30 4.23
C ALA A 15 4.22 9.86 3.70
N LEU A 16 3.34 9.60 2.73
CA LEU A 16 3.23 8.30 2.07
C LEU A 16 4.47 7.98 1.24
N ALA A 17 5.03 8.95 0.52
CA ALA A 17 6.25 8.76 -0.28
C ALA A 17 7.45 8.34 0.58
N LEU A 18 7.63 8.97 1.74
CA LEU A 18 8.71 8.62 2.66
C LEU A 18 8.62 7.16 3.13
N VAL A 19 7.42 6.73 3.56
CA VAL A 19 7.19 5.36 4.03
C VAL A 19 7.28 4.36 2.86
N TRP A 20 6.87 4.77 1.67
CA TRP A 20 6.93 3.97 0.45
C TRP A 20 8.36 3.63 0.05
N ASP A 21 9.26 4.61 0.01
CA ASP A 21 10.66 4.39 -0.35
C ASP A 21 11.35 3.44 0.64
N GLU A 22 11.13 3.65 1.94
CA GLU A 22 11.64 2.78 3.00
C GLU A 22 11.08 1.35 2.90
N ALA A 23 9.77 1.20 2.63
CA ALA A 23 9.15 -0.10 2.47
C ALA A 23 9.70 -0.85 1.25
N LEU A 24 9.88 -0.17 0.12
CA LEU A 24 10.49 -0.76 -1.07
C LEU A 24 11.94 -1.17 -0.81
N ALA A 25 12.73 -0.33 -0.16
CA ALA A 25 14.13 -0.64 0.16
C ALA A 25 14.26 -1.83 1.12
N ALA A 26 13.41 -1.90 2.16
CA ALA A 26 13.48 -2.95 3.17
C ALA A 26 12.92 -4.29 2.70
N PHE A 27 11.80 -4.28 1.98
CA PHE A 27 11.06 -5.49 1.63
C PHE A 27 11.24 -5.91 0.18
N GLY A 28 11.40 -4.96 -0.73
CA GLY A 28 11.29 -5.19 -2.16
C GLY A 28 9.83 -5.41 -2.61
N PRO A 29 9.56 -5.26 -3.91
CA PRO A 29 8.20 -5.31 -4.48
C PRO A 29 7.53 -6.68 -4.29
N ASP A 30 8.30 -7.77 -4.29
CA ASP A 30 7.80 -9.13 -4.06
C ASP A 30 7.34 -9.42 -2.62
N ARG A 31 7.43 -8.46 -1.71
CA ARG A 31 6.94 -8.60 -0.33
C ARG A 31 6.01 -7.48 0.09
N LEU A 32 5.57 -6.65 -0.86
CA LEU A 32 4.55 -5.62 -0.66
C LEU A 32 3.25 -6.01 -1.36
N MET A 33 2.11 -5.54 -0.83
CA MET A 33 0.78 -5.78 -1.38
C MET A 33 -0.14 -4.56 -1.17
N LEU A 34 -0.99 -4.27 -2.14
CA LEU A 34 -2.03 -3.24 -2.00
C LEU A 34 -3.09 -3.64 -0.97
N GLY A 35 -3.46 -2.72 -0.08
CA GLY A 35 -4.51 -2.93 0.91
C GLY A 35 -5.13 -1.63 1.41
N SER A 36 -6.43 -1.44 1.12
CA SER A 36 -7.18 -0.20 1.38
C SER A 36 -7.53 0.03 2.85
N ASP A 37 -7.52 -1.01 3.68
CA ASP A 37 -8.01 -0.97 5.07
C ASP A 37 -9.49 -0.53 5.20
N TRP A 38 -10.28 -0.64 4.12
CA TRP A 38 -11.72 -0.38 4.20
C TRP A 38 -12.40 -1.47 5.06
N PRO A 39 -13.37 -1.12 5.94
CA PRO A 39 -14.00 0.18 6.14
C PRO A 39 -13.34 1.08 7.21
N MET A 40 -12.19 0.69 7.78
CA MET A 40 -11.56 1.40 8.89
C MET A 40 -11.15 2.83 8.53
N THR A 41 -10.77 3.07 7.27
CA THR A 41 -10.45 4.41 6.76
C THR A 41 -11.62 5.40 6.87
N GLN A 42 -12.87 4.92 6.89
CA GLN A 42 -14.05 5.78 7.06
C GLN A 42 -14.09 6.41 8.46
N GLN A 43 -13.62 5.70 9.48
CA GLN A 43 -13.57 6.19 10.85
C GLN A 43 -12.47 7.23 11.06
N ALA A 44 -11.44 7.21 10.22
CA ALA A 44 -10.27 8.11 10.28
C ALA A 44 -10.43 9.41 9.47
N GLY A 45 -11.64 9.77 9.04
CA GLY A 45 -11.90 10.98 8.25
C GLY A 45 -12.06 10.75 6.75
N GLY A 46 -12.22 9.50 6.31
CA GLY A 46 -12.73 9.16 4.98
C GLY A 46 -11.71 9.18 3.83
N SER A 47 -10.50 9.67 4.04
CA SER A 47 -9.42 9.52 3.05
C SER A 47 -8.65 8.23 3.32
N SER A 48 -8.75 7.26 2.41
CA SER A 48 -8.05 5.98 2.51
C SER A 48 -6.59 6.02 2.06
N GLY A 49 -6.12 7.14 1.49
CA GLY A 49 -4.80 7.25 0.87
C GLY A 49 -4.61 6.37 -0.38
N VAL A 50 -5.67 5.66 -0.81
CA VAL A 50 -5.60 4.72 -1.94
C VAL A 50 -5.20 5.41 -3.24
N PRO A 51 -5.76 6.58 -3.63
CA PRO A 51 -5.33 7.27 -4.84
C PRO A 51 -3.84 7.62 -4.85
N GLU A 52 -3.30 8.07 -3.71
CA GLU A 52 -1.89 8.43 -3.53
C GLU A 52 -0.98 7.20 -3.62
N VAL A 53 -1.35 6.10 -2.96
CA VAL A 53 -0.60 4.83 -3.05
C VAL A 53 -0.63 4.29 -4.49
N LEU A 54 -1.76 4.38 -5.20
CA LEU A 54 -1.84 3.98 -6.60
C LEU A 54 -0.96 4.84 -7.51
N ALA A 55 -0.80 6.14 -7.20
CA ALA A 55 0.11 7.01 -7.94
C ALA A 55 1.58 6.57 -7.77
N LEU A 56 1.98 6.16 -6.55
CA LEU A 56 3.31 5.64 -6.27
C LEU A 56 3.56 4.27 -6.93
N VAL A 57 2.59 3.36 -6.87
CA VAL A 57 2.68 2.05 -7.56
C VAL A 57 2.89 2.22 -9.08
N ARG A 58 2.31 3.26 -9.68
CA ARG A 58 2.46 3.55 -11.11
C ARG A 58 3.86 4.05 -11.51
N THR A 59 4.74 4.40 -10.56
CA THR A 59 6.12 4.79 -10.86
C THR A 59 7.06 3.58 -11.02
N LEU A 60 6.61 2.38 -10.65
CA LEU A 60 7.40 1.15 -10.74
C LEU A 60 7.37 0.54 -12.14
N SER A 61 8.28 -0.40 -12.40
CA SER A 61 8.21 -1.21 -13.62
C SER A 61 6.95 -2.08 -13.65
N GLU A 62 6.56 -2.53 -14.84
CA GLU A 62 5.36 -3.36 -15.01
C GLU A 62 5.39 -4.65 -14.17
N HIS A 63 6.57 -5.26 -14.04
CA HIS A 63 6.75 -6.47 -13.25
C HIS A 63 6.55 -6.21 -11.75
N GLU A 64 7.17 -5.16 -11.22
CA GLU A 64 7.07 -4.79 -9.81
C GLU A 64 5.64 -4.36 -9.44
N ARG A 65 4.99 -3.61 -10.33
CA ARG A 65 3.57 -3.27 -10.17
C ARG A 65 2.70 -4.52 -10.09
N ALA A 66 2.88 -5.47 -11.01
CA ALA A 66 2.11 -6.71 -11.02
C ALA A 66 2.33 -7.54 -9.74
N ALA A 67 3.55 -7.54 -9.20
CA ALA A 67 3.85 -8.17 -7.91
C ALA A 67 3.04 -7.53 -6.78
N ILE A 68 3.03 -6.20 -6.68
CA ILE A 68 2.36 -5.46 -5.60
C ILE A 68 0.82 -5.48 -5.73
N GLU A 69 0.28 -5.36 -6.93
CA GLU A 69 -1.18 -5.31 -7.16
C GLU A 69 -1.85 -6.66 -6.91
N ARG A 70 -1.16 -7.77 -7.17
CA ARG A 70 -1.76 -9.10 -7.13
C ARG A 70 -0.78 -10.23 -6.79
N GLY A 71 0.39 -10.26 -7.43
CA GLY A 71 1.27 -11.43 -7.43
C GLY A 71 1.75 -11.84 -6.03
N THR A 72 2.08 -10.88 -5.18
CA THR A 72 2.47 -11.14 -3.78
C THR A 72 1.31 -11.72 -2.98
N ALA A 73 0.11 -11.16 -3.11
CA ALA A 73 -1.08 -11.66 -2.41
C ALA A 73 -1.44 -13.09 -2.87
N GLU A 74 -1.35 -13.39 -4.16
CA GLU A 74 -1.61 -14.74 -4.67
C GLU A 74 -0.59 -15.77 -4.18
N ARG A 75 0.69 -15.42 -4.15
CA ARG A 75 1.72 -16.33 -3.64
C ARG A 75 1.56 -16.61 -2.15
N VAL A 76 1.16 -15.61 -1.37
CA VAL A 76 1.03 -15.70 0.09
C VAL A 76 -0.30 -16.34 0.51
N TYR A 77 -1.41 -15.97 -0.13
CA TYR A 77 -2.77 -16.40 0.26
C TYR A 77 -3.41 -17.41 -0.70
N GLY A 78 -2.92 -17.54 -1.93
CA GLY A 78 -3.49 -18.42 -2.95
C GLY A 78 -3.19 -19.91 -2.76
N GLY A 79 -2.79 -20.31 -1.54
CA GLY A 79 -2.58 -21.71 -1.17
C GLY A 79 -3.88 -22.51 -1.26
N GLY A 80 -4.10 -23.12 -2.42
CA GLY A 80 -5.27 -23.96 -2.68
C GLY A 80 -5.39 -24.38 -4.13
N ARG A 81 -4.40 -25.09 -4.68
CA ARG A 81 -4.61 -26.11 -5.71
C ARG A 81 -3.80 -27.34 -5.36
#